data_AF-A0A224XNK7-F1
#
_entry.id   AF-A0A224XNK7-F1
#
_cell.length_a   1.000
_cell.length_b   1.000
_cell.length_c   1.000
_cell.angle_alpha   90.00
_cell.angle_beta   90.00
_cell.angle_gamma   90.00
#
_symmetry.space_group_name_H-M   'P 1'
#
loop_
_entity.id
_entity.type
_entity.pdbx_description
1 polymer ?
#
loop_
_entity_poly.entity_id
_entity_poly.type
_entity_poly.pdbx_seq_one_letter_code
_entity_poly.pdbx_strand_id
1 'polypeptide(L)'
;RGDNVVLQWIPGHCGILSNEEADRQTGEGTRPEQPTAPLTFSTAKRLINLTIQRSTRERYRQQSVGKQCAQLLTPNGRIPPKLPRRVSVTCFRLLKGHNYVQKHLNRIGLATDPVNPLCLQDDMSADHLDACPELADIR
;
A
#
# COMPACT_ATOMS: atom_id res chain seq x y z
N ARG A 1 14.66 39.56 11.64
CA ARG A 1 14.58 39.20 13.08
C ARG A 1 13.30 38.38 13.22
N GLY A 2 13.40 37.10 13.56
CA GLY A 2 12.23 36.25 13.79
C GLY A 2 11.99 36.12 15.28
N ASP A 3 10.74 36.17 15.71
CA ASP A 3 10.36 35.95 17.10
C ASP A 3 10.45 34.46 17.45
N ASN A 4 10.82 34.18 18.70
CA ASN A 4 10.92 32.81 19.19
C ASN A 4 9.53 32.37 19.65
N VAL A 5 8.92 31.43 18.94
CA VAL A 5 7.55 30.96 19.19
C VAL A 5 7.60 29.52 19.71
N VAL A 6 6.88 29.26 20.79
CA VAL A 6 6.67 27.92 21.35
C VAL A 6 5.25 27.48 21.06
N LEU A 7 5.10 26.27 20.50
CA LEU A 7 3.80 25.63 20.27
C LEU A 7 3.54 24.65 21.40
N GLN A 8 2.38 24.77 22.04
CA GLN A 8 1.94 23.88 23.12
C GLN A 8 0.55 23.36 22.80
N TRP A 9 0.32 22.07 23.05
CA TRP A 9 -0.99 21.46 22.96
C TRP A 9 -1.78 21.67 24.26
N ILE A 10 -3.05 22.02 24.12
CA ILE A 10 -3.98 22.21 25.23
C ILE A 10 -5.23 21.34 24.97
N PRO A 11 -5.70 20.55 25.95
CA PRO A 11 -6.95 19.79 25.80
C PRO A 11 -8.15 20.74 25.70
N GLY A 12 -9.10 20.43 24.82
CA GLY A 12 -10.35 21.18 24.69
C GLY A 12 -11.31 20.95 25.86
N HIS A 13 -12.25 21.89 26.05
CA HIS A 13 -13.35 21.78 27.02
C HIS A 13 -12.94 21.48 28.47
N CYS A 14 -11.82 22.05 28.92
CA CYS A 14 -11.27 21.83 30.25
C CYS A 14 -11.36 23.05 31.18
N GLY A 15 -12.15 24.08 30.85
CA GLY A 15 -12.30 25.29 31.66
C GLY A 15 -11.21 26.34 31.46
N ILE A 16 -10.28 26.14 30.51
CA ILE A 16 -9.24 27.12 30.21
C ILE A 16 -9.85 28.25 29.37
N LEU A 17 -10.15 29.37 30.03
CA LEU A 17 -10.86 30.52 29.44
C LEU A 17 -10.34 30.92 28.05
N SER A 18 -9.03 31.07 27.86
CA SER A 18 -8.48 31.48 26.57
C SER A 18 -8.64 30.43 25.46
N ASN A 19 -8.60 29.14 25.80
CA ASN A 19 -8.83 28.06 24.84
C ASN A 19 -10.32 27.94 24.51
N GLU A 20 -11.17 28.06 25.52
CA GLU A 20 -12.63 28.04 25.34
C GLU A 20 -13.13 29.23 24.54
N GLU A 21 -12.54 30.41 24.75
CA GLU A 21 -12.83 31.60 23.98
C GLU A 21 -12.39 31.44 22.51
N ALA A 22 -11.21 30.84 22.26
CA ALA A 22 -10.78 30.51 20.91
C ALA A 22 -11.71 29.49 20.22
N ASP A 23 -12.18 28.48 20.96
CA ASP A 23 -13.16 27.50 20.48
C ASP A 23 -14.52 28.16 20.18
N ARG A 24 -15.00 29.04 21.07
CA ARG A 24 -16.24 29.81 20.90
C ARG A 24 -16.17 30.69 19.65
N GLN A 25 -15.07 31.43 19.48
CA GLN A 25 -14.84 32.29 18.32
C GLN A 25 -14.76 31.48 17.01
N THR A 26 -14.14 30.29 17.05
CA THR A 26 -14.10 29.38 15.90
C THR A 26 -15.50 28.88 15.54
N GLY A 27 -16.30 28.52 16.54
CA GLY A 27 -17.70 28.13 16.37
C GLY A 27 -18.57 29.27 15.84
N GLU A 28 -18.36 30.49 16.30
CA GLU A 28 -19.07 31.68 15.80
C GLU A 28 -18.64 32.07 14.39
N GLY A 29 -17.37 31.92 14.04
CA GLY A 29 -16.85 32.19 12.69
C GLY A 29 -17.26 31.16 11.64
N THR A 30 -17.70 29.97 12.06
CA THR A 30 -18.21 28.91 11.17
C THR A 30 -19.74 28.92 11.03
N ARG A 31 -20.46 29.71 11.83
CA ARG A 31 -21.92 29.88 11.74
C ARG A 31 -22.40 30.62 10.49
N PRO A 32 -21.74 31.69 10.01
CA PRO A 32 -22.13 32.36 8.77
C PRO A 32 -21.96 31.44 7.57
N GLU A 33 -22.81 31.63 6.56
CA GLU A 33 -22.66 30.97 5.27
C GLU A 33 -21.31 31.37 4.66
N GLN A 34 -20.39 30.41 4.57
CA GLN A 34 -19.07 30.69 4.01
C GLN A 34 -19.21 30.94 2.51
N PRO A 35 -18.59 32.00 1.98
CA PRO A 35 -18.68 32.28 0.54
C PRO A 35 -18.13 31.08 -0.23
N THR A 36 -18.90 30.62 -1.22
CA THR A 36 -18.48 29.56 -2.12
C THR A 36 -17.27 30.04 -2.91
N ALA A 37 -16.07 29.74 -2.41
CA ALA A 37 -14.85 30.11 -3.09
C ALA A 37 -14.80 29.38 -4.44
N PRO A 38 -14.52 30.08 -5.56
CA PRO A 38 -14.38 29.45 -6.85
C PRO A 38 -13.31 28.35 -6.78
N LEU A 39 -13.70 27.12 -7.11
CA LEU A 39 -12.76 26.02 -7.14
C LEU A 39 -11.76 26.28 -8.27
N THR A 40 -10.48 26.47 -7.93
CA THR A 40 -9.47 26.61 -8.98
C THR A 40 -9.43 25.34 -9.84
N PHE A 41 -9.10 25.48 -11.12
CA PHE A 41 -8.93 24.33 -12.02
C PHE A 41 -7.96 23.29 -11.44
N SER A 42 -6.88 23.73 -10.79
CA SER A 42 -5.89 22.85 -10.16
C SER A 42 -6.51 22.01 -9.02
N THR A 43 -7.33 22.64 -8.18
CA THR A 43 -8.05 21.97 -7.10
C THR A 43 -9.08 21.00 -7.66
N ALA A 44 -9.86 21.40 -8.66
CA ALA A 44 -10.83 20.55 -9.35
C ALA A 44 -10.16 19.30 -9.93
N LYS A 45 -9.10 19.49 -10.71
CA LYS A 45 -8.31 18.40 -11.31
C LYS A 45 -7.74 17.47 -10.24
N ARG A 46 -7.21 18.02 -9.14
CA ARG A 46 -6.68 17.23 -8.02
C ARG A 46 -7.77 16.38 -7.38
N LEU A 47 -8.93 16.96 -7.09
CA LEU A 47 -10.05 16.24 -6.48
C LEU A 47 -10.55 15.11 -7.39
N ILE A 48 -10.71 15.37 -8.69
CA ILE A 48 -11.08 14.35 -9.67
C ILE A 48 -10.05 13.22 -9.69
N ASN A 49 -8.76 13.54 -9.79
CA ASN A 49 -7.70 12.54 -9.80
C ASN A 49 -7.68 11.70 -8.51
N LEU A 50 -7.83 12.33 -7.34
CA LEU A 50 -7.90 11.63 -6.06
C LEU A 50 -9.10 10.69 -5.99
N THR A 51 -10.26 11.13 -6.48
CA THR A 51 -11.48 10.31 -6.53
C THR A 51 -11.29 9.10 -7.44
N ILE A 52 -10.74 9.29 -8.64
CA ILE A 52 -10.44 8.20 -9.60
C ILE A 52 -9.40 7.23 -9.01
N GLN A 53 -8.34 7.75 -8.37
CA GLN A 53 -7.33 6.92 -7.73
C GLN A 53 -7.92 6.08 -6.59
N ARG A 54 -8.77 6.69 -5.75
CA ARG A 54 -9.43 6.01 -4.64
C ARG A 54 -10.38 4.92 -5.14
N SER A 55 -11.24 5.22 -6.11
CA SER A 55 -12.19 4.25 -6.67
C SER A 55 -11.47 3.09 -7.37
N THR A 56 -10.41 3.40 -8.12
CA THR A 56 -9.57 2.40 -8.78
C THR A 56 -8.88 1.49 -7.77
N ARG A 57 -8.31 2.07 -6.71
CA ARG A 57 -7.66 1.30 -5.65
C ARG A 57 -8.64 0.38 -4.94
N GLU A 58 -9.84 0.87 -4.63
CA GLU A 58 -10.88 0.07 -3.96
C GLU A 58 -11.38 -1.06 -4.85
N ARG A 59 -11.62 -0.80 -6.14
CA ARG A 59 -11.96 -1.82 -7.13
C ARG A 59 -10.90 -2.92 -7.20
N TYR A 60 -9.62 -2.57 -7.27
CA TYR A 60 -8.55 -3.57 -7.27
C TYR A 60 -8.44 -4.32 -5.95
N ARG A 61 -8.72 -3.66 -4.82
CA ARG A 61 -8.77 -4.31 -3.51
C ARG A 61 -9.82 -5.40 -3.47
N GLN A 62 -11.05 -5.08 -3.88
CA GLN A 62 -12.14 -6.05 -3.97
C GLN A 62 -11.82 -7.20 -4.91
N GLN A 63 -11.26 -6.91 -6.10
CA GLN A 63 -10.87 -7.94 -7.07
C GLN A 63 -9.69 -8.82 -6.63
N SER A 64 -8.92 -8.39 -5.62
CA SER A 64 -7.75 -9.10 -5.11
C SER A 64 -8.07 -10.03 -3.93
N VAL A 65 -9.27 -9.93 -3.33
CA VAL A 65 -9.65 -10.76 -2.18
C VAL A 65 -9.49 -12.24 -2.54
N GLY A 66 -8.81 -12.99 -1.66
CA GLY A 66 -8.51 -14.41 -1.87
C GLY A 66 -7.40 -14.72 -2.87
N LYS A 67 -6.77 -13.72 -3.49
CA LYS A 67 -5.65 -13.92 -4.43
C LYS A 67 -4.32 -13.62 -3.76
N GLN A 68 -3.26 -14.34 -4.13
CA GLN A 68 -1.89 -14.06 -3.70
C GLN A 68 -1.47 -12.60 -3.96
N CYS A 69 -2.04 -11.97 -4.99
CA CYS A 69 -1.74 -10.58 -5.32
C CYS A 69 -2.25 -9.53 -4.34
N ALA A 70 -3.12 -9.90 -3.38
CA ALA A 70 -3.64 -8.97 -2.37
C ALA A 70 -2.52 -8.36 -1.52
N GLN A 71 -1.42 -9.08 -1.32
CA GLN A 71 -0.25 -8.61 -0.57
C GLN A 71 0.34 -7.31 -1.14
N LEU A 72 0.31 -7.11 -2.47
CA LEU A 72 0.80 -5.91 -3.15
C LEU A 72 0.03 -4.63 -2.77
N LEU A 73 -1.16 -4.76 -2.17
CA LEU A 73 -1.99 -3.63 -1.78
C LEU A 73 -1.63 -3.08 -0.39
N THR A 74 -0.92 -3.87 0.41
CA THR A 74 -0.39 -3.46 1.72
C THR A 74 0.88 -2.63 1.55
N PRO A 75 1.19 -1.68 2.45
CA PRO A 75 2.44 -0.92 2.39
C PRO A 75 3.69 -1.83 2.36
N ASN A 76 3.68 -2.91 3.15
CA ASN A 76 4.82 -3.80 3.32
C ASN A 76 4.99 -4.83 2.19
N GLY A 77 3.90 -5.19 1.50
CA GLY A 77 3.96 -6.11 0.35
C GLY A 77 4.24 -5.44 -0.98
N ARG A 78 4.46 -4.12 -1.02
CA ARG A 78 4.82 -3.41 -2.25
C ARG A 78 6.25 -3.72 -2.67
N ILE A 79 6.42 -3.97 -3.96
CA ILE A 79 7.75 -4.07 -4.57
C ILE A 79 8.43 -2.70 -4.49
N PRO A 80 9.63 -2.58 -3.92
CA PRO A 80 10.31 -1.31 -3.80
C PRO A 80 10.52 -0.64 -5.17
N PRO A 81 10.19 0.66 -5.31
CA PRO A 81 10.17 1.34 -6.60
C PRO A 81 11.56 1.56 -7.21
N LYS A 82 12.64 1.44 -6.41
CA LYS A 82 14.02 1.69 -6.82
C LYS A 82 14.80 0.42 -7.20
N LEU A 83 14.14 -0.72 -7.34
CA LEU A 83 14.79 -1.95 -7.78
C LEU A 83 15.07 -1.93 -9.29
N PRO A 84 16.17 -2.56 -9.75
CA PRO A 84 16.39 -2.79 -11.17
C PRO A 84 15.18 -3.49 -11.79
N ARG A 85 14.78 -3.11 -13.01
CA ARG A 85 13.59 -3.65 -13.69
C ARG A 85 13.51 -5.17 -13.63
N ARG A 86 14.63 -5.87 -13.85
CA ARG A 86 14.71 -7.34 -13.80
C ARG A 86 14.24 -7.89 -12.44
N VAL A 87 14.67 -7.27 -11.35
CA VAL A 87 14.36 -7.71 -9.98
C VAL A 87 12.90 -7.43 -9.69
N SER A 88 12.42 -6.23 -10.02
CA SER A 88 11.01 -5.85 -9.83
C SER A 88 10.05 -6.80 -10.56
N VAL A 89 10.39 -7.20 -11.80
CA VAL A 89 9.58 -8.15 -12.59
C VAL A 89 9.60 -9.54 -11.95
N THR A 90 10.76 -10.01 -11.48
CA THR A 90 10.87 -11.30 -10.78
C THR A 90 10.05 -11.31 -9.49
N CYS A 91 10.18 -10.28 -8.64
CA CYS A 91 9.37 -10.15 -7.43
C CYS A 91 7.87 -10.13 -7.76
N PHE A 92 7.45 -9.38 -8.79
CA PHE A 92 6.05 -9.34 -9.21
C PHE A 92 5.54 -10.72 -9.65
N ARG A 93 6.32 -11.44 -10.45
CA ARG A 93 5.99 -12.81 -10.90
C ARG A 93 5.85 -13.78 -9.72
N LEU A 94 6.77 -13.71 -8.75
CA LEU A 94 6.72 -14.51 -7.52
C LEU A 94 5.44 -14.19 -6.71
N LEU A 95 5.18 -12.92 -6.43
CA LEU A 95 4.02 -12.48 -5.62
C LEU A 95 2.66 -12.76 -6.29
N LYS A 96 2.65 -12.90 -7.61
CA LYS A 96 1.45 -13.25 -8.38
C LYS A 96 1.31 -14.76 -8.59
N GLY A 97 2.33 -15.56 -8.28
CA GLY A 97 2.38 -16.99 -8.59
C GLY A 97 2.44 -17.29 -10.09
N HIS A 98 3.02 -16.37 -10.88
CA HIS A 98 3.33 -16.49 -12.31
C HIS A 98 4.85 -16.56 -12.52
N ASN A 99 5.48 -17.45 -11.78
CA ASN A 99 6.92 -17.65 -11.69
C ASN A 99 7.34 -18.93 -12.42
N TYR A 100 8.64 -19.10 -12.65
CA TYR A 100 9.19 -20.26 -13.37
C TYR A 100 9.55 -21.43 -12.43
N VAL A 101 8.82 -21.58 -11.32
CA VAL A 101 9.01 -22.70 -10.38
C VAL A 101 8.21 -23.91 -10.88
N GLN A 102 8.67 -25.13 -10.61
CA GLN A 102 8.07 -26.35 -11.19
C GLN A 102 6.58 -26.48 -10.90
N LYS A 103 6.13 -26.13 -9.68
CA LYS A 103 4.70 -26.14 -9.34
C LYS A 103 3.85 -25.29 -10.29
N HIS A 104 4.34 -24.11 -10.68
CA HIS A 104 3.63 -23.26 -11.64
C HIS A 104 3.69 -23.84 -13.05
N LEU A 105 4.87 -24.27 -13.48
CA LEU A 105 5.10 -24.82 -14.82
C LEU A 105 4.25 -26.07 -15.08
N ASN A 106 4.15 -26.95 -14.08
CA ASN A 106 3.29 -28.12 -14.15
C ASN A 106 1.81 -27.75 -14.24
N ARG A 107 1.35 -26.79 -13.42
CA ARG A 107 -0.03 -26.28 -13.47
C ARG A 107 -0.43 -25.72 -14.84
N ILE A 108 0.50 -25.15 -15.59
CA ILE A 108 0.26 -24.63 -16.95
C ILE A 108 0.65 -25.61 -18.07
N GLY A 109 1.01 -26.85 -17.74
CA GLY A 109 1.32 -27.91 -18.70
C GLY A 109 2.69 -27.80 -19.38
N LEU A 110 3.61 -26.99 -18.86
CA LEU A 110 4.97 -26.87 -19.39
C LEU A 110 5.98 -27.81 -18.71
N ALA A 111 5.70 -28.27 -17.50
CA ALA A 111 6.51 -29.27 -16.79
C ALA A 111 5.70 -30.53 -16.52
N THR A 112 6.35 -31.69 -16.59
CA THR A 112 5.71 -32.99 -16.36
C THR A 112 5.39 -33.25 -14.90
N ASP A 113 6.18 -32.67 -13.98
CA ASP A 113 6.11 -32.92 -12.54
C ASP A 113 6.29 -31.59 -11.77
N PRO A 114 5.47 -31.31 -10.72
CA PRO A 114 5.65 -30.14 -9.87
C PRO A 114 6.81 -30.25 -8.85
N VAL A 115 7.38 -31.43 -8.62
CA VAL A 115 8.40 -31.69 -7.57
C VAL A 115 9.67 -30.87 -7.79
N ASN A 116 10.27 -30.42 -6.68
CA ASN A 116 11.54 -29.71 -6.68
C ASN A 116 12.70 -30.63 -7.11
N PRO A 117 13.38 -30.39 -8.25
CA PRO A 117 14.51 -31.19 -8.70
C PRO A 117 15.74 -31.12 -7.78
N LEU A 118 15.81 -30.16 -6.85
CA LEU A 118 16.93 -30.00 -5.92
C LEU A 118 16.84 -31.01 -4.77
N CYS A 119 15.77 -30.96 -3.99
CA CYS A 119 15.61 -31.81 -2.80
C CYS A 119 14.71 -33.03 -3.03
N LEU A 120 13.92 -33.06 -4.11
CA LEU A 120 12.99 -34.15 -4.48
C LEU A 120 11.93 -34.50 -3.42
N GLN A 121 11.64 -33.60 -2.48
CA GLN A 121 10.77 -33.88 -1.33
C GLN A 121 9.36 -33.30 -1.44
N ASP A 122 9.18 -32.19 -2.14
CA ASP A 122 7.91 -31.47 -2.22
C ASP A 122 7.81 -30.68 -3.54
N ASP A 123 6.62 -30.18 -3.86
CA ASP A 123 6.38 -29.28 -4.98
C ASP A 123 7.30 -28.05 -4.90
N MET A 124 7.94 -27.70 -6.01
CA MET A 124 8.73 -26.48 -6.09
C MET A 124 7.82 -25.24 -6.13
N SER A 125 7.40 -24.76 -4.97
CA SER A 125 6.76 -23.47 -4.79
C SER A 125 7.79 -22.38 -4.41
N ALA A 126 7.39 -21.11 -4.44
CA ALA A 126 8.26 -20.03 -3.96
C ALA A 126 8.59 -20.20 -2.47
N ASP A 127 7.59 -20.54 -1.65
CA ASP A 127 7.76 -20.78 -0.21
C ASP A 127 8.66 -21.99 0.06
N HIS A 128 8.57 -23.02 -0.78
CA HIS A 128 9.44 -24.19 -0.71
C HIS A 128 10.89 -23.84 -1.09
N LEU A 129 11.11 -23.06 -2.16
CA LEU A 129 12.46 -22.59 -2.51
C LEU A 129 13.09 -21.80 -1.38
N ASP A 130 12.29 -21.01 -0.68
CA ASP A 130 12.70 -20.36 0.54
C ASP A 130 13.10 -21.43 1.58
N ALA A 131 12.23 -22.34 1.98
CA ALA A 131 12.54 -23.33 3.02
C ALA A 131 13.45 -24.51 2.59
N CYS A 132 13.99 -24.53 1.36
CA CYS A 132 14.63 -25.71 0.81
C CYS A 132 15.97 -26.02 1.50
N PRO A 133 16.19 -27.25 2.00
CA PRO A 133 17.43 -27.60 2.69
C PRO A 133 18.67 -27.50 1.78
N GLU A 134 18.51 -27.80 0.49
CA GLU A 134 19.59 -27.74 -0.52
C GLU A 134 19.98 -26.32 -0.93
N LEU A 135 19.29 -25.29 -0.42
CA LEU A 135 19.60 -23.88 -0.66
C LEU A 135 20.00 -23.15 0.63
N ALA A 136 20.27 -23.90 1.72
CA ALA A 136 20.58 -23.32 3.02
C ALA A 136 21.91 -22.54 3.04
N ASP A 137 22.84 -22.86 2.14
CA ASP A 137 24.18 -22.26 2.03
C ASP A 137 24.21 -20.91 1.30
N ILE A 138 23.20 -20.63 0.48
CA ILE A 138 23.10 -19.40 -0.33
C ILE A 138 22.08 -18.38 0.20
N ARG A 139 21.42 -18.67 1.33
CA ARG A 139 20.54 -17.72 2.04
C ARG A 139 21.32 -16.83 2.99
#